data_AF-A0A497NIV5-F1
#
_entry.id   AF-A0A497NIV5-F1
#
_cell.length_a   1.000
_cell.length_b   1.000
_cell.length_c   1.000
_cell.angle_alpha   90.00
_cell.angle_beta   90.00
_cell.angle_gamma   90.00
#
_symmetry.space_group_name_H-M   'P 1'
#
loop_
_entity.id
_entity.type
_entity.pdbx_description
1 polymer ?
#
loop_
_entity_poly.entity_id
_entity_poly.type
_entity_poly.pdbx_seq_one_letter_code
_entity_poly.pdbx_strand_id
1 'polypeptide(L)'
;ESYPDPLDDLPLARSRDYGDYSERKRELLELGRKWFRKRVEEWNKAPRIPQLVFDDCRVKFADSRVFKRGNTLIKFSKPNFHGIEYARVGWVISIEIIYGNEKLIHTSDLEGPVIEDQAEEIIREKPNVLIVDGPSTYLIPYMLNLINLKRAIENMKRIIKNTSPEVIIYDHHLPREPRYKERVKEVYETAEKEGRAVLTAAEYLGKEPVVLSAKDR
;
A
#
# COMPACT_ATOMS: atom_id res chain seq x y z
N GLU A 1 9.54 -21.30 -12.50
CA GLU A 1 10.18 -20.71 -11.29
C GLU A 1 9.46 -21.20 -10.04
N SER A 2 10.13 -21.15 -8.89
CA SER A 2 9.45 -21.30 -7.61
C SER A 2 8.74 -19.99 -7.27
N TYR A 3 7.41 -20.01 -7.26
CA TYR A 3 6.60 -18.92 -6.72
C TYR A 3 6.22 -19.33 -5.28
N PRO A 4 6.99 -18.90 -4.25
CA PRO A 4 6.68 -19.23 -2.85
C PRO A 4 5.35 -18.62 -2.45
N ASP A 5 4.81 -19.08 -1.32
CA ASP A 5 3.56 -18.52 -0.84
C ASP A 5 3.77 -17.07 -0.36
N PRO A 6 3.07 -16.08 -0.93
CA PRO A 6 3.20 -14.68 -0.53
C PRO A 6 2.83 -14.43 0.95
N LEU A 7 2.10 -15.34 1.60
CA LEU A 7 1.83 -15.24 3.03
C LEU A 7 3.05 -15.55 3.91
N ASP A 8 4.03 -16.31 3.41
CA ASP A 8 5.23 -16.63 4.20
C ASP A 8 6.02 -15.37 4.56
N ASP A 9 5.82 -14.34 3.76
CA ASP A 9 6.41 -13.03 3.79
C ASP A 9 5.64 -11.99 4.63
N LEU A 10 4.55 -12.41 5.29
CA LEU A 10 3.63 -11.56 6.05
C LEU A 10 3.43 -12.04 7.51
N PRO A 11 4.50 -12.14 8.31
CA PRO A 11 4.41 -12.65 9.68
C PRO A 11 3.50 -11.81 10.59
N LEU A 12 3.49 -10.48 10.45
CA LEU A 12 2.65 -9.63 11.32
C LEU A 12 1.17 -9.85 11.03
N ALA A 13 0.78 -9.81 9.76
CA ALA A 13 -0.60 -10.06 9.34
C ALA A 13 -1.08 -11.46 9.72
N ARG A 14 -0.20 -12.48 9.64
CA ARG A 14 -0.51 -13.85 10.07
C ARG A 14 -0.69 -14.00 11.57
N SER A 15 0.02 -13.19 12.36
CA SER A 15 -0.03 -13.23 13.82
C SER A 15 -1.19 -12.42 14.41
N ARG A 16 -1.91 -11.65 13.58
CA ARG A 16 -2.99 -10.78 14.03
C ARG A 16 -4.15 -11.60 14.60
N ASP A 17 -4.62 -11.16 15.77
CA ASP A 17 -5.86 -11.65 16.35
C ASP A 17 -7.07 -10.99 15.69
N TYR A 18 -7.97 -11.82 15.16
CA TYR A 18 -9.22 -11.41 14.52
C TYR A 18 -10.45 -11.70 15.40
N GLY A 19 -10.27 -12.18 16.64
CA GLY A 19 -11.36 -12.58 17.54
C GLY A 19 -12.28 -13.60 16.86
N ASP A 20 -13.59 -13.35 16.93
CA ASP A 20 -14.63 -14.21 16.33
C ASP A 20 -14.49 -14.37 14.81
N TYR A 21 -13.82 -13.44 14.12
CA TYR A 21 -13.60 -13.53 12.67
C TYR A 21 -12.44 -14.46 12.28
N SER A 22 -11.66 -14.94 13.25
CA SER A 22 -10.44 -15.74 12.99
C SER A 22 -10.70 -17.01 12.19
N GLU A 23 -11.82 -17.71 12.45
CA GLU A 23 -12.17 -18.91 11.70
C GLU A 23 -12.44 -18.61 10.23
N ARG A 24 -13.30 -17.61 9.97
CA ARG A 24 -13.59 -17.16 8.61
C ARG A 24 -12.34 -16.65 7.90
N LYS A 25 -11.46 -15.93 8.59
CA LYS A 25 -10.18 -15.46 8.04
C LYS A 25 -9.31 -16.64 7.58
N ARG A 26 -9.16 -17.70 8.40
CA ARG A 26 -8.40 -18.90 8.02
C ARG A 26 -8.97 -19.57 6.77
N GLU A 27 -10.29 -19.71 6.70
CA GLU A 27 -10.96 -20.28 5.52
C GLU A 27 -10.68 -19.45 4.25
N LEU A 28 -10.79 -18.11 4.33
CA LEU A 28 -10.50 -17.21 3.22
C LEU A 28 -9.04 -17.28 2.77
N LEU A 29 -8.09 -17.37 3.71
CA LEU A 29 -6.68 -17.53 3.39
C LEU A 29 -6.40 -18.88 2.71
N GLU A 30 -7.05 -19.96 3.13
CA GLU A 30 -6.90 -21.27 2.48
C GLU A 30 -7.50 -21.28 1.06
N LEU A 31 -8.66 -20.65 0.86
CA LEU A 31 -9.25 -20.46 -0.48
C LEU A 31 -8.34 -19.59 -1.37
N GLY A 32 -7.78 -18.53 -0.82
CA GLY A 32 -6.81 -17.66 -1.49
C GLY A 32 -5.53 -18.41 -1.88
N ARG A 33 -4.98 -19.22 -0.97
CA ARG A 33 -3.82 -20.09 -1.21
C ARG A 33 -4.07 -21.08 -2.34
N LYS A 34 -5.23 -21.75 -2.33
CA LYS A 34 -5.64 -22.65 -3.42
C LYS A 34 -5.75 -21.92 -4.75
N TRP A 35 -6.33 -20.71 -4.77
CA TRP A 35 -6.39 -19.88 -5.96
C TRP A 35 -4.99 -19.48 -6.46
N PHE A 36 -4.11 -19.03 -5.57
CA PHE A 36 -2.75 -18.64 -5.91
C PHE A 36 -1.95 -19.80 -6.52
N ARG A 37 -2.03 -21.01 -5.94
CA ARG A 37 -1.38 -22.21 -6.50
C ARG A 37 -1.82 -22.49 -7.94
N LYS A 38 -3.12 -22.36 -8.24
CA LYS A 38 -3.62 -22.48 -9.62
C LYS A 38 -3.07 -21.39 -10.54
N ARG A 39 -2.87 -20.16 -10.05
CA ARG A 39 -2.21 -19.10 -10.84
C ARG A 39 -0.74 -19.43 -11.11
N VAL A 40 -0.03 -19.95 -10.12
CA VAL A 40 1.37 -20.39 -10.27
C VAL A 40 1.51 -21.49 -11.34
N GLU A 41 0.59 -22.45 -11.38
CA GLU A 41 0.55 -23.48 -12.43
C GLU A 41 0.39 -22.87 -13.83
N GLU A 42 -0.52 -21.90 -13.99
CA GLU A 42 -0.75 -21.20 -15.26
C GLU A 42 0.46 -20.32 -15.65
N TRP A 43 1.03 -19.56 -14.71
CA TRP A 43 2.21 -18.72 -14.97
C TRP A 43 3.44 -19.53 -15.38
N ASN A 44 3.59 -20.74 -14.85
CA ASN A 44 4.68 -21.63 -15.25
C ASN A 44 4.49 -22.24 -16.65
N LYS A 45 3.27 -22.27 -17.18
CA LYS A 45 2.97 -22.72 -18.56
C LYS A 45 2.97 -21.57 -19.57
N ALA A 46 2.70 -20.35 -19.12
CA ALA A 46 2.57 -19.19 -19.99
C ALA A 46 3.92 -18.80 -20.65
N PRO A 47 3.91 -18.37 -21.92
CA PRO A 47 5.07 -17.75 -22.54
C PRO A 47 5.53 -16.54 -21.72
N ARG A 48 6.85 -16.43 -21.53
CA ARG A 48 7.44 -15.33 -20.77
C ARG A 48 7.81 -14.19 -21.69
N ILE A 49 7.47 -12.96 -21.28
CA ILE A 49 7.99 -11.75 -21.91
C ILE A 49 9.41 -11.54 -21.36
N PRO A 50 10.45 -11.61 -22.20
CA PRO A 50 11.82 -11.35 -21.76
C PRO A 50 12.04 -9.86 -21.51
N GLN A 51 13.11 -9.53 -20.79
CA GLN A 51 13.63 -8.17 -20.80
C GLN A 51 14.08 -7.81 -22.21
N LEU A 52 13.70 -6.63 -22.68
CA LEU A 52 13.94 -6.21 -24.06
C LEU A 52 15.20 -5.33 -24.13
N VAL A 53 16.00 -5.53 -25.16
CA VAL A 53 17.18 -4.73 -25.45
C VAL A 53 17.03 -4.19 -26.87
N PHE A 54 17.04 -2.88 -26.99
CA PHE A 54 17.04 -2.10 -28.22
C PHE A 54 18.34 -1.29 -28.26
N ASP A 55 18.66 -0.69 -29.41
CA ASP A 55 19.91 0.06 -29.60
C ASP A 55 20.06 1.20 -28.58
N ASP A 56 18.98 1.95 -28.33
CA ASP A 56 18.98 3.11 -27.42
C ASP A 56 18.22 2.88 -26.10
N CYS A 57 17.70 1.67 -25.86
CA CYS A 57 16.81 1.42 -24.73
C CYS A 57 16.92 -0.01 -24.18
N ARG A 58 16.82 -0.16 -22.86
CA ARG A 58 16.70 -1.47 -22.20
C ARG A 58 15.48 -1.47 -21.30
N VAL A 59 14.58 -2.44 -21.51
CA VAL A 59 13.41 -2.66 -20.68
C VAL A 59 13.74 -3.69 -19.62
N LYS A 60 13.67 -3.28 -18.35
CA LYS A 60 13.94 -4.15 -17.20
C LYS A 60 12.71 -4.21 -16.29
N PHE A 61 12.39 -5.42 -15.82
CA PHE A 61 11.47 -5.62 -14.70
C PHE A 61 12.08 -5.05 -13.42
N ALA A 62 11.24 -4.39 -12.63
CA ALA A 62 11.66 -3.57 -11.48
C ALA A 62 11.43 -4.26 -10.14
N ASP A 63 10.56 -5.27 -10.07
CA ASP A 63 10.20 -6.00 -8.86
C ASP A 63 11.43 -6.49 -8.08
N SER A 64 11.51 -6.10 -6.80
CA SER A 64 12.63 -6.41 -5.89
C SER A 64 14.01 -5.93 -6.38
N ARG A 65 14.08 -4.93 -7.27
CA ARG A 65 15.34 -4.42 -7.82
C ARG A 65 15.70 -3.05 -7.31
N VAL A 66 17.00 -2.79 -7.35
CA VAL A 66 17.58 -1.49 -7.05
C VAL A 66 18.32 -0.98 -8.28
N PHE A 67 18.05 0.26 -8.66
CA PHE A 67 18.70 0.95 -9.76
C PHE A 67 19.44 2.18 -9.22
N LYS A 68 20.60 2.49 -9.80
CA LYS A 68 21.36 3.68 -9.47
C LYS A 68 21.54 4.53 -10.72
N ARG A 69 21.22 5.82 -10.63
CA ARG A 69 21.47 6.81 -11.68
C ARG A 69 22.15 8.02 -11.05
N GLY A 70 23.44 8.20 -11.34
CA GLY A 70 24.27 9.20 -10.66
C GLY A 70 24.26 8.96 -9.15
N ASN A 71 23.84 9.98 -8.40
CA ASN A 71 23.73 9.94 -6.93
C ASN A 71 22.33 9.52 -6.44
N THR A 72 21.40 9.21 -7.35
CA THR A 72 20.04 8.76 -7.00
C THR A 72 19.98 7.23 -6.97
N LEU A 73 19.47 6.68 -5.87
CA LEU A 73 19.11 5.28 -5.74
C LEU A 73 17.59 5.13 -5.86
N ILE A 74 17.14 4.18 -6.67
CA ILE A 74 15.73 3.87 -6.87
C ILE A 74 15.54 2.40 -6.48
N LYS A 75 14.90 2.15 -5.34
CA LYS A 75 14.59 0.82 -4.84
C LYS A 75 13.12 0.52 -5.12
N PHE A 76 12.83 -0.68 -5.59
CA PHE A 76 11.48 -1.17 -5.77
C PHE A 76 11.23 -2.31 -4.78
N SER A 77 10.05 -2.31 -4.16
CA SER A 77 9.66 -3.39 -3.25
C SER A 77 9.52 -4.71 -4.01
N LYS A 78 9.40 -5.80 -3.26
CA LYS A 78 8.78 -7.02 -3.78
C LYS A 78 7.32 -6.76 -4.20
N PRO A 79 6.74 -7.60 -5.07
CA PRO A 79 5.32 -7.53 -5.36
C PRO A 79 4.49 -7.67 -4.07
N ASN A 80 3.68 -6.67 -3.78
CA ASN A 80 2.73 -6.63 -2.68
C ASN A 80 1.31 -6.88 -3.20
N PHE A 81 0.43 -7.43 -2.37
CA PHE A 81 -0.98 -7.51 -2.70
C PHE A 81 -1.55 -6.10 -2.92
N HIS A 82 -2.31 -5.93 -4.01
CA HIS A 82 -3.13 -4.74 -4.21
C HIS A 82 -4.36 -4.87 -3.30
N GLY A 83 -4.24 -4.36 -2.07
CA GLY A 83 -5.21 -4.55 -0.99
C GLY A 83 -4.90 -5.76 -0.11
N ILE A 84 -5.93 -6.52 0.28
CA ILE A 84 -5.81 -7.61 1.26
C ILE A 84 -5.14 -8.88 0.72
N GLU A 85 -4.82 -9.81 1.62
CA GLU A 85 -4.20 -11.08 1.29
C GLU A 85 -5.01 -11.86 0.25
N TYR A 86 -4.36 -12.26 -0.85
CA TYR A 86 -4.94 -12.92 -2.01
C TYR A 86 -6.09 -12.16 -2.70
N ALA A 87 -6.11 -10.82 -2.59
CA ALA A 87 -6.98 -9.99 -3.41
C ALA A 87 -6.77 -10.29 -4.90
N ARG A 88 -7.88 -10.43 -5.65
CA ARG A 88 -7.84 -10.87 -7.06
C ARG A 88 -7.67 -9.73 -8.07
N VAL A 89 -7.16 -8.59 -7.61
CA VAL A 89 -6.95 -7.37 -8.40
C VAL A 89 -5.49 -7.19 -8.82
N GLY A 90 -4.61 -8.12 -8.44
CA GLY A 90 -3.23 -8.17 -8.88
C GLY A 90 -2.24 -7.75 -7.80
N TRP A 91 -1.10 -7.24 -8.26
CA TRP A 91 0.06 -6.94 -7.42
C TRP A 91 0.57 -5.56 -7.73
N VAL A 92 1.11 -4.90 -6.73
CA VAL A 92 1.73 -3.57 -6.85
C VAL A 92 3.12 -3.58 -6.27
N ILE A 93 3.94 -2.63 -6.69
CA ILE A 93 5.28 -2.42 -6.16
C ILE A 93 5.39 -0.97 -5.68
N SER A 94 5.93 -0.80 -4.48
CA SER A 94 6.31 0.50 -3.96
C SER A 94 7.62 0.94 -4.59
N ILE A 95 7.81 2.25 -4.73
CA ILE A 95 9.08 2.85 -5.14
C ILE A 95 9.61 3.71 -4.01
N GLU A 96 10.91 3.54 -3.74
CA GLU A 96 11.67 4.37 -2.82
C GLU A 96 12.78 5.07 -3.61
N ILE A 97 12.82 6.39 -3.54
CA ILE A 97 13.80 7.24 -4.22
C ILE A 97 14.65 7.90 -3.15
N ILE A 98 15.96 7.65 -3.19
CA ILE A 98 16.93 8.17 -2.24
C ILE A 98 17.92 9.06 -2.99
N TYR A 99 18.10 10.28 -2.51
CA TYR A 99 19.09 11.22 -3.04
C TYR A 99 19.69 12.04 -1.88
N GLY A 100 21.00 11.87 -1.64
CA GLY A 100 21.66 12.47 -0.48
C GLY A 100 21.04 11.94 0.82
N ASN A 101 20.52 12.85 1.64
CA ASN A 101 19.86 12.53 2.91
C ASN A 101 18.33 12.48 2.80
N GLU A 102 17.78 12.68 1.59
CA GLU A 102 16.35 12.66 1.33
C GLU A 102 15.89 11.30 0.83
N LYS A 103 14.77 10.84 1.38
CA LYS A 103 14.09 9.60 1.02
C LYS A 103 12.61 9.85 0.79
N LEU A 104 12.15 9.55 -0.42
CA LEU A 104 10.74 9.54 -0.79
C LEU A 104 10.26 8.10 -0.95
N ILE A 105 9.10 7.77 -0.39
CA ILE A 105 8.40 6.50 -0.66
C ILE A 105 7.05 6.82 -1.31
N HIS A 106 6.74 6.13 -2.40
CA HIS A 106 5.40 6.05 -2.97
C HIS A 106 4.92 4.60 -2.91
N THR A 107 3.84 4.35 -2.18
CA THR A 107 3.41 2.98 -1.84
C THR A 107 2.72 2.24 -2.97
N SER A 108 2.23 2.95 -4.00
CA SER A 108 1.22 2.40 -4.92
C SER A 108 -0.06 2.02 -4.16
N ASP A 109 -0.98 1.37 -4.87
CA ASP A 109 -2.34 1.02 -4.46
C ASP A 109 -2.40 -0.09 -3.39
N LEU A 110 -2.03 0.22 -2.15
CA LEU A 110 -2.04 -0.71 -1.01
C LEU A 110 -3.35 -0.71 -0.21
N GLU A 111 -4.34 0.10 -0.61
CA GLU A 111 -5.65 0.22 0.05
C GLU A 111 -5.54 0.71 1.52
N GLY A 112 -4.68 1.70 1.78
CA GLY A 112 -4.52 2.28 3.13
C GLY A 112 -3.52 1.55 4.01
N PRO A 113 -2.34 1.18 3.48
CA PRO A 113 -1.63 -0.07 3.81
C PRO A 113 -2.42 -1.03 4.69
N VAL A 114 -3.30 -1.84 4.09
CA VAL A 114 -4.22 -2.69 4.86
C VAL A 114 -3.52 -3.86 5.56
N ILE A 115 -2.35 -4.29 5.07
CA ILE A 115 -1.56 -5.40 5.63
C ILE A 115 -0.47 -4.85 6.56
N GLU A 116 -0.37 -5.41 7.77
CA GLU A 116 0.48 -4.90 8.86
C GLU A 116 1.97 -4.86 8.50
N ASP A 117 2.45 -5.82 7.71
CA ASP A 117 3.84 -5.91 7.26
C ASP A 117 4.22 -4.80 6.26
N GLN A 118 3.26 -4.31 5.48
CA GLN A 118 3.48 -3.16 4.57
C GLN A 118 3.72 -1.89 5.38
N ALA A 119 2.95 -1.69 6.46
CA ALA A 119 3.15 -0.58 7.38
C ALA A 119 4.49 -0.69 8.11
N GLU A 120 4.89 -1.89 8.51
CA GLU A 120 6.19 -2.14 9.14
C GLU A 120 7.36 -1.83 8.19
N GLU A 121 7.24 -2.15 6.91
CA GLU A 121 8.24 -1.79 5.91
C GLU A 121 8.39 -0.28 5.76
N ILE A 122 7.29 0.48 5.70
CA ILE A 122 7.32 1.94 5.67
C ILE A 122 7.98 2.50 6.94
N ILE A 123 7.64 1.96 8.11
CA ILE A 123 8.22 2.37 9.40
C ILE A 123 9.73 2.13 9.45
N ARG A 124 10.18 0.96 8.98
CA ARG A 124 11.59 0.59 8.94
C ARG A 124 12.38 1.49 8.00
N GLU A 125 11.82 1.83 6.84
CA GLU A 125 12.51 2.65 5.85
C GLU A 125 12.61 4.13 6.24
N LYS A 126 11.72 4.64 7.12
CA LYS A 126 11.78 6.02 7.66
C LYS A 126 11.91 7.11 6.57
N PRO A 127 10.90 7.29 5.71
CA PRO A 127 10.95 8.31 4.66
C PRO A 127 10.90 9.74 5.21
N ASN A 128 11.50 10.68 4.48
CA ASN A 128 11.31 12.12 4.64
C ASN A 128 9.96 12.55 4.03
N VAL A 129 9.60 11.95 2.89
CA VAL A 129 8.35 12.20 2.16
C VAL A 129 7.63 10.88 1.93
N LEU A 130 6.39 10.78 2.39
CA LEU A 130 5.56 9.59 2.18
C LEU A 130 4.35 9.94 1.32
N ILE A 131 4.23 9.30 0.16
CA ILE A 131 3.02 9.27 -0.66
C ILE A 131 2.39 7.90 -0.48
N VAL A 132 1.23 7.87 0.18
CA VAL A 132 0.59 6.65 0.63
C VAL A 132 -0.87 6.61 0.17
N ASP A 133 -1.25 5.47 -0.38
CA ASP A 133 -2.63 5.20 -0.78
C ASP A 133 -3.57 5.12 0.42
N GLY A 134 -4.81 5.57 0.26
CA GLY A 134 -5.89 5.45 1.22
C GLY A 134 -6.69 4.15 1.13
N PRO A 135 -7.50 3.84 2.16
CA PRO A 135 -8.52 2.82 2.04
C PRO A 135 -9.61 3.30 1.07
N SER A 136 -10.09 2.39 0.21
CA SER A 136 -11.23 2.63 -0.69
C SER A 136 -12.56 2.64 0.05
N THR A 137 -12.76 3.66 0.88
CA THR A 137 -13.91 3.84 1.77
C THR A 137 -15.25 3.84 1.04
N TYR A 138 -15.28 4.34 -0.20
CA TYR A 138 -16.46 4.35 -1.06
C TYR A 138 -16.97 2.95 -1.45
N LEU A 139 -16.19 1.90 -1.21
CA LEU A 139 -16.58 0.51 -1.45
C LEU A 139 -17.11 -0.20 -0.21
N ILE A 140 -17.29 0.50 0.92
CA ILE A 140 -17.86 -0.07 2.14
C ILE A 140 -19.36 -0.35 1.95
N PRO A 141 -19.88 -1.53 2.39
CA PRO A 141 -19.19 -2.63 3.08
C PRO A 141 -18.75 -3.78 2.17
N TYR A 142 -18.82 -3.63 0.84
CA TYR A 142 -18.71 -4.72 -0.12
C TYR A 142 -17.27 -5.15 -0.38
N MET A 143 -16.47 -4.31 -1.04
CA MET A 143 -15.07 -4.65 -1.36
C MET A 143 -14.17 -4.37 -0.15
N LEU A 144 -14.45 -3.28 0.57
CA LEU A 144 -13.77 -2.95 1.82
C LEU A 144 -14.73 -3.19 2.99
N ASN A 145 -14.44 -4.20 3.83
CA ASN A 145 -15.18 -4.42 5.06
C ASN A 145 -14.61 -3.59 6.23
N LEU A 146 -15.38 -3.47 7.32
CA LEU A 146 -15.01 -2.66 8.48
C LEU A 146 -13.78 -3.20 9.23
N ILE A 147 -13.53 -4.52 9.19
CA ILE A 147 -12.33 -5.12 9.80
C ILE A 147 -11.08 -4.63 9.07
N ASN A 148 -11.10 -4.63 7.74
CA ASN A 148 -9.99 -4.17 6.90
C ASN A 148 -9.83 -2.65 6.96
N LEU A 149 -10.92 -1.88 7.02
CA LEU A 149 -10.83 -0.43 7.28
C LEU A 149 -10.11 -0.16 8.62
N LYS A 150 -10.47 -0.91 9.68
CA LYS A 150 -9.82 -0.78 10.98
C LYS A 150 -8.33 -1.11 10.92
N ARG A 151 -7.94 -2.15 10.18
CA ARG A 151 -6.51 -2.47 9.92
C ARG A 151 -5.78 -1.30 9.26
N ALA A 152 -6.34 -0.76 8.18
CA ALA A 152 -5.77 0.39 7.47
C ALA A 152 -5.58 1.61 8.38
N ILE A 153 -6.59 1.94 9.20
CA ILE A 153 -6.51 3.03 10.18
C ILE A 153 -5.43 2.77 11.23
N GLU A 154 -5.38 1.58 11.82
CA GLU A 154 -4.37 1.21 12.82
C GLU A 154 -2.95 1.24 12.24
N ASN A 155 -2.78 0.75 11.02
CA ASN A 155 -1.50 0.76 10.31
C ASN A 155 -1.03 2.18 10.01
N MET A 156 -1.92 3.06 9.52
CA MET A 156 -1.59 4.47 9.32
C MET A 156 -1.25 5.17 10.65
N LYS A 157 -1.95 4.88 11.74
CA LYS A 157 -1.61 5.39 13.08
C LYS A 157 -0.23 4.89 13.52
N ARG A 158 0.13 3.63 13.25
CA ARG A 158 1.47 3.08 13.53
C ARG A 158 2.54 3.82 12.73
N ILE A 159 2.31 4.06 11.44
CA ILE A 159 3.24 4.80 10.58
C ILE A 159 3.48 6.20 11.16
N ILE A 160 2.40 6.95 11.44
CA ILE A 160 2.48 8.32 11.97
C ILE A 160 3.27 8.38 13.28
N LYS A 161 3.06 7.42 14.19
CA LYS A 161 3.71 7.40 15.51
C LYS A 161 5.18 6.99 15.47
N ASN A 162 5.56 6.17 14.51
CA ASN A 162 6.90 5.55 14.48
C ASN A 162 7.79 6.11 13.36
N THR A 163 7.29 7.06 12.58
CA THR A 163 8.05 7.77 11.55
C THR A 163 7.95 9.28 11.78
N SER A 164 8.84 10.02 11.13
CA SER A 164 8.86 11.48 11.22
C SER A 164 8.98 12.14 9.84
N PRO A 165 8.17 11.76 8.84
CA PRO A 165 8.20 12.42 7.54
C PRO A 165 7.80 13.89 7.71
N GLU A 166 8.40 14.75 6.91
CA GLU A 166 8.05 16.17 6.82
C GLU A 166 6.64 16.34 6.25
N VAL A 167 6.26 15.45 5.34
CA VAL A 167 4.93 15.44 4.73
C VAL A 167 4.46 14.01 4.47
N ILE A 168 3.18 13.76 4.78
CA ILE A 168 2.45 12.55 4.38
C ILE A 168 1.34 12.97 3.42
N ILE A 169 1.46 12.56 2.15
CA ILE A 169 0.41 12.68 1.15
C ILE A 169 -0.43 11.40 1.20
N TYR A 170 -1.64 11.48 1.72
CA TYR A 170 -2.58 10.37 1.91
C TYR A 170 -3.73 10.49 0.90
N ASP A 171 -3.63 9.81 -0.23
CA ASP A 171 -4.43 10.10 -1.43
C ASP A 171 -4.88 8.84 -2.20
N HIS A 172 -5.11 8.96 -3.50
CA HIS A 172 -5.54 7.97 -4.50
C HIS A 172 -6.95 7.41 -4.26
N HIS A 173 -7.13 6.49 -3.34
CA HIS A 173 -8.46 5.97 -2.99
C HIS A 173 -9.19 6.87 -1.99
N LEU A 174 -8.44 7.58 -1.13
CA LEU A 174 -9.03 8.34 -0.03
C LEU A 174 -9.99 9.44 -0.51
N PRO A 175 -9.61 10.37 -1.42
CA PRO A 175 -10.48 11.48 -1.82
C PRO A 175 -11.51 11.09 -2.89
N ARG A 176 -11.93 9.82 -2.95
CA ARG A 176 -12.97 9.34 -3.88
C ARG A 176 -14.39 9.42 -3.31
N GLU A 177 -14.55 9.68 -2.01
CA GLU A 177 -15.87 9.97 -1.43
C GLU A 177 -15.88 11.11 -0.40
N PRO A 178 -16.96 11.91 -0.26
CA PRO A 178 -16.94 13.10 0.59
C PRO A 178 -16.89 12.86 2.10
N ARG A 179 -17.02 11.60 2.57
CA ARG A 179 -16.95 11.24 4.00
C ARG A 179 -15.62 10.58 4.36
N TYR A 180 -14.62 10.59 3.49
CA TYR A 180 -13.33 9.96 3.79
C TYR A 180 -12.72 10.47 5.10
N LYS A 181 -12.75 11.79 5.36
CA LYS A 181 -12.22 12.39 6.60
C LYS A 181 -12.90 11.86 7.85
N GLU A 182 -14.22 11.64 7.80
CA GLU A 182 -14.99 11.06 8.89
C GLU A 182 -14.59 9.59 9.11
N ARG A 183 -14.47 8.82 8.02
CA ARG A 183 -14.18 7.38 8.08
C ARG A 183 -12.79 7.05 8.57
N VAL A 184 -11.80 7.90 8.29
CA VAL A 184 -10.43 7.75 8.79
C VAL A 184 -10.07 8.79 9.84
N LYS A 185 -11.07 9.34 10.56
CA LYS A 185 -10.90 10.43 11.54
C LYS A 185 -9.76 10.19 12.53
N GLU A 186 -9.63 8.97 13.03
CA GLU A 186 -8.56 8.59 13.97
C GLU A 186 -7.15 8.77 13.40
N VAL A 187 -6.96 8.69 12.08
CA VAL A 187 -5.68 8.94 11.42
C VAL A 187 -5.33 10.42 11.54
N TYR A 188 -6.27 11.31 11.20
CA TYR A 188 -6.09 12.77 11.31
C TYR A 188 -5.89 13.21 12.77
N GLU A 189 -6.69 12.68 13.70
CA GLU A 189 -6.52 12.97 15.14
C GLU A 189 -5.17 12.50 15.68
N THR A 190 -4.65 11.38 15.18
CA THR A 190 -3.31 10.89 15.56
C THR A 190 -2.23 11.78 14.95
N ALA A 191 -2.38 12.19 13.69
CA ALA A 191 -1.46 13.12 13.05
C ALA A 191 -1.36 14.45 13.80
N GLU A 192 -2.51 15.02 14.20
CA GLU A 192 -2.57 16.26 14.97
C GLU A 192 -1.84 16.13 16.32
N LYS A 193 -2.08 15.04 17.06
CA LYS A 193 -1.41 14.77 18.34
C LYS A 193 0.10 14.62 18.22
N GLU A 194 0.57 14.01 17.13
CA GLU A 194 2.00 13.80 16.85
C GLU A 194 2.65 14.99 16.13
N GLY A 195 1.90 16.08 15.90
CA GLY A 195 2.39 17.28 15.19
C GLY A 195 2.77 17.01 13.74
N ARG A 196 2.07 16.11 13.04
CA ARG A 196 2.36 15.67 11.67
C ARG A 196 1.34 16.19 10.67
N ALA A 197 1.83 16.60 9.50
CA ALA A 197 0.99 16.98 8.37
C ALA A 197 0.60 15.73 7.55
N VAL A 198 -0.67 15.33 7.68
CA VAL A 198 -1.31 14.34 6.79
C VAL A 198 -2.29 15.08 5.89
N LEU A 199 -1.99 15.12 4.60
CA LEU A 199 -2.69 15.93 3.61
C LEU A 199 -3.02 15.08 2.38
N THR A 200 -4.06 15.42 1.66
CA THR A 200 -4.20 15.01 0.25
C THR A 200 -3.24 15.80 -0.64
N ALA A 201 -2.98 15.33 -1.86
CA ALA A 201 -2.21 16.05 -2.87
C ALA A 201 -2.84 17.40 -3.22
N ALA A 202 -4.18 17.49 -3.22
CA ALA A 202 -4.88 18.76 -3.39
C ALA A 202 -4.56 19.74 -2.25
N GLU A 203 -4.66 19.30 -1.00
CA GLU A 203 -4.37 20.14 0.18
C GLU A 203 -2.91 20.57 0.25
N TYR A 204 -1.96 19.68 -0.10
CA TYR A 204 -0.54 20.03 -0.22
C TYR A 204 -0.30 21.15 -1.24
N LEU A 205 -1.08 21.20 -2.32
CA LEU A 205 -1.04 22.26 -3.33
C LEU A 205 -1.88 23.50 -2.96
N GLY A 206 -2.40 23.59 -1.73
CA GLY A 206 -3.25 24.69 -1.27
C GLY A 206 -4.65 24.70 -1.91
N LYS A 207 -5.12 23.56 -2.40
CA LYS A 207 -6.44 23.39 -3.03
C LYS A 207 -7.36 22.53 -2.16
N GLU A 208 -8.66 22.72 -2.33
CA GLU A 208 -9.64 21.82 -1.75
C GLU A 208 -9.76 20.52 -2.60
N PRO A 209 -9.83 19.33 -1.98
CA PRO A 209 -10.16 18.09 -2.68
C PRO A 209 -11.51 18.21 -3.37
N VAL A 210 -11.57 17.93 -4.68
CA VAL A 210 -12.78 18.11 -5.51
C VAL A 210 -14.01 17.41 -4.92
N VAL A 211 -13.82 16.25 -4.31
CA VAL A 211 -14.90 15.47 -3.70
C VAL A 211 -15.59 16.19 -2.54
N LEU A 212 -14.92 17.14 -1.89
CA LEU A 212 -15.51 17.98 -0.83
C LEU A 212 -16.32 19.12 -1.44
N SER A 213 -15.83 19.73 -2.54
CA SER A 213 -16.57 20.77 -3.26
C SER A 213 -17.83 20.27 -3.98
N ALA A 214 -17.90 18.98 -4.28
CA ALA A 214 -19.04 18.35 -4.96
C ALA A 214 -20.22 18.04 -4.03
N LYS A 215 -20.08 18.22 -2.71
CA LYS A 215 -21.13 17.96 -1.71
C LYS A 215 -22.29 18.96 -1.78
N ASP A 216 -22.05 20.12 -2.40
CA ASP A 216 -23.00 21.23 -2.53
C ASP A 216 -23.62 21.35 -3.94
N ARG A 217 -23.47 20.31 -4.79
CA ARG A 217 -24.11 20.20 -6.11
C ARG A 217 -25.12 19.06 -6.14
#